data_AF-A0A5N6ZQA1-F1
#
_entry.id   AF-A0A5N6ZQA1-F1
#
_cell.length_a   1.000
_cell.length_b   1.000
_cell.length_c   1.000
_cell.angle_alpha   90.00
_cell.angle_beta   90.00
_cell.angle_gamma   90.00
#
_symmetry.space_group_name_H-M   'P 1'
#
loop_
_entity.id
_entity.type
_entity.pdbx_description
1 polymer ?
#
loop_
_entity_poly.entity_id
_entity_poly.type
_entity_poly.pdbx_seq_one_letter_code
_entity_poly.pdbx_strand_id
1 'polypeptide(L)'
;MPGTKNNTCDGSPKKAYREVALVTIGVHGHSLIDDSVPQELPRQLLLAFILLISCNPAYPEKPPLIKLVETGLPAGWEVRHSNSKNLPYYFNPMTKESRWEPPSGTDTDTLKVYMANYHSGPTSRPDGTGQGEGKIRCSHLLVKHKESRRPSSWRESEITRSKEEAIEILRGHEARIKSGEVSLGDLAMSESDCSSARKRGDLGFFGRGEMQKEFEDAAFALQPGQVSGIVDTASGVHLIER
;
A
#
# COMPACT_ATOMS: atom_id res chain seq x y z
N MET A 1 -33.18 -30.93 32.43
CA MET A 1 -33.27 -31.35 31.02
C MET A 1 -32.86 -30.16 30.16
N PRO A 2 -32.04 -30.33 29.11
CA PRO A 2 -31.08 -31.41 28.81
C PRO A 2 -29.69 -31.06 29.44
N GLY A 3 -28.50 -31.62 29.15
CA GLY A 3 -28.04 -32.61 28.15
C GLY A 3 -27.50 -31.94 26.86
N THR A 4 -26.32 -32.24 26.29
CA THR A 4 -25.15 -33.03 26.76
C THR A 4 -23.91 -32.61 25.94
N LYS A 5 -22.70 -32.72 26.54
CA LYS A 5 -21.44 -33.34 26.07
C LYS A 5 -21.28 -33.68 24.56
N ASN A 6 -20.11 -33.67 23.90
CA ASN A 6 -18.68 -33.38 24.23
C ASN A 6 -17.95 -33.01 22.88
N ASN A 7 -16.63 -33.01 22.59
CA ASN A 7 -15.38 -33.53 23.20
C ASN A 7 -14.14 -32.71 22.69
N THR A 8 -12.91 -33.30 22.71
CA THR A 8 -11.63 -32.90 22.03
C THR A 8 -11.08 -31.50 22.33
N CYS A 9 -10.06 -31.25 23.19
CA CYS A 9 -8.87 -31.99 23.68
C CYS A 9 -7.56 -31.77 22.86
N ASP A 10 -6.42 -31.87 23.56
CA ASP A 10 -5.02 -31.62 23.11
C ASP A 10 -4.66 -30.13 22.87
N GLY A 11 -3.52 -29.58 23.31
CA GLY A 11 -2.49 -30.08 24.24
C GLY A 11 -1.33 -29.08 24.40
N SER A 12 -0.76 -28.97 25.61
CA SER A 12 0.45 -28.18 25.90
C SER A 12 1.69 -29.10 25.88
N PRO A 13 2.89 -28.65 25.41
CA PRO A 13 3.58 -27.52 26.03
C PRO A 13 4.41 -26.58 25.10
N LYS A 14 4.70 -25.37 25.60
CA LYS A 14 5.69 -24.44 25.03
C LYS A 14 7.04 -24.55 25.78
N LYS A 15 8.15 -24.91 25.13
CA LYS A 15 9.54 -24.52 25.51
C LYS A 15 10.60 -24.98 24.50
N ALA A 16 11.83 -24.46 24.68
CA ALA A 16 12.99 -24.49 23.77
C ALA A 16 12.80 -23.67 22.47
N TYR A 17 13.79 -22.97 21.93
CA TYR A 17 15.21 -22.80 22.33
C TYR A 17 15.44 -21.37 22.85
N ARG A 18 16.17 -21.17 23.96
CA ARG A 18 17.63 -20.90 24.00
C ARG A 18 18.12 -19.91 22.93
N GLU A 19 18.43 -18.65 23.26
CA GLU A 19 19.50 -18.14 24.17
C GLU A 19 20.83 -17.94 23.42
N VAL A 20 21.10 -16.69 23.04
CA VAL A 20 22.44 -16.18 22.74
C VAL A 20 22.55 -14.82 23.43
N ALA A 21 23.43 -14.71 24.41
CA ALA A 21 23.66 -13.46 25.13
C ALA A 21 24.74 -12.63 24.41
N LEU A 22 24.45 -11.35 24.16
CA LEU A 22 25.47 -10.34 23.90
C LEU A 22 25.72 -9.57 25.20
N VAL A 23 26.83 -9.90 25.87
CA VAL A 23 27.24 -9.25 27.12
C VAL A 23 28.05 -8.01 26.79
N THR A 24 27.45 -6.84 26.93
CA THR A 24 28.15 -5.55 26.83
C THR A 24 28.95 -5.31 28.11
N ILE A 25 30.24 -5.63 28.12
CA ILE A 25 31.13 -5.34 29.25
C ILE A 25 31.73 -3.94 29.08
N GLY A 26 31.64 -3.11 30.13
CA GLY A 26 32.35 -1.84 30.17
C GLY A 26 32.23 -1.12 31.51
N VAL A 27 33.16 -1.38 32.43
CA VAL A 27 33.61 -0.43 33.48
C VAL A 27 34.93 -0.89 34.10
N HIS A 28 35.80 0.09 34.38
CA HIS A 28 36.91 0.11 35.34
C HIS A 28 37.88 -1.09 35.42
N GLY A 29 39.15 -0.81 35.13
CA GLY A 29 40.25 -1.75 35.38
C GLY A 29 40.84 -1.62 36.78
N HIS A 30 41.62 -2.63 37.16
CA HIS A 30 42.62 -2.55 38.21
C HIS A 30 43.88 -3.28 37.74
N SER A 31 45.06 -2.84 38.16
CA SER A 31 46.31 -3.56 37.89
C SER A 31 46.39 -4.81 38.76
N LEU A 32 46.86 -5.92 38.18
CA LEU A 32 47.84 -6.83 38.79
C LEU A 32 48.38 -7.80 37.73
N ILE A 33 49.57 -8.34 38.00
CA ILE A 33 50.35 -9.21 37.10
C ILE A 33 50.15 -10.66 37.53
N ASP A 34 50.03 -11.59 36.57
CA ASP A 34 50.42 -12.98 36.75
C ASP A 34 50.95 -13.56 35.42
N ASP A 35 52.06 -14.30 35.48
CA ASP A 35 52.83 -14.81 34.34
C ASP A 35 52.71 -16.34 34.27
N SER A 36 51.78 -16.88 33.47
CA SER A 36 51.75 -18.33 33.13
C SER A 36 50.85 -18.67 31.94
N VAL A 37 51.39 -18.62 30.71
CA VAL A 37 50.87 -19.39 29.56
C VAL A 37 52.05 -19.96 28.75
N PRO A 38 52.18 -21.30 28.61
CA PRO A 38 53.29 -21.92 27.87
C PRO A 38 53.13 -21.88 26.34
N GLN A 39 54.23 -22.19 25.64
CA GLN A 39 54.38 -22.10 24.19
C GLN A 39 53.80 -23.32 23.42
N GLU A 40 53.64 -23.11 22.10
CA GLU A 40 53.39 -24.08 21.01
C GLU A 40 52.09 -24.93 21.02
N LEU A 41 51.29 -24.75 19.96
CA LEU A 41 50.31 -25.75 19.51
C LEU A 41 50.98 -26.78 18.58
N PRO A 42 50.72 -28.09 18.73
CA PRO A 42 51.45 -29.13 18.02
C PRO A 42 51.13 -29.20 16.53
N ARG A 43 52.17 -29.40 15.70
CA ARG A 43 52.13 -29.41 14.23
C ARG A 43 51.16 -30.41 13.57
N GLN A 44 50.55 -31.33 14.32
CA GLN A 44 49.64 -32.34 13.75
C GLN A 44 48.23 -31.80 13.44
N LEU A 45 47.81 -30.67 14.01
CA LEU A 45 46.46 -30.12 13.75
C LEU A 45 46.31 -29.44 12.38
N LEU A 46 47.42 -29.16 11.67
CA LEU A 46 47.39 -28.46 10.38
C LEU A 46 46.96 -29.35 9.19
N LEU A 47 47.22 -30.67 9.24
CA LEU A 47 46.80 -31.58 8.16
C LEU A 47 45.29 -31.87 8.17
N ALA A 48 44.64 -31.78 9.33
CA ALA A 48 43.19 -31.99 9.46
C ALA A 48 42.36 -30.91 8.73
N PHE A 49 42.91 -29.70 8.56
CA PHE A 49 42.21 -28.57 7.92
C PHE A 49 42.28 -28.57 6.39
N ILE A 50 43.24 -29.29 5.79
CA ILE A 50 43.43 -29.32 4.32
C ILE A 50 42.61 -30.43 3.65
N LEU A 51 42.30 -31.51 4.38
CA LEU A 51 41.60 -32.69 3.86
C LEU A 51 40.06 -32.64 3.93
N LEU A 52 39.47 -31.52 4.40
CA LEU A 52 38.03 -31.30 4.45
C LEU A 52 37.47 -30.47 3.27
N ILE A 53 38.29 -30.24 2.23
CA ILE A 53 37.90 -29.50 1.01
C ILE A 53 37.47 -30.47 -0.13
N SER A 54 37.45 -31.80 0.12
CA SER A 54 37.26 -32.82 -0.92
C SER A 54 36.10 -33.81 -0.69
N CYS A 55 34.99 -33.40 -0.06
CA CYS A 55 33.69 -34.10 -0.21
C CYS A 55 32.48 -33.31 0.34
N ASN A 56 31.95 -32.33 -0.42
CA ASN A 56 30.56 -31.90 -0.24
C ASN A 56 29.97 -31.22 -1.51
N PRO A 57 29.36 -31.97 -2.45
CA PRO A 57 28.73 -31.43 -3.66
C PRO A 57 27.31 -30.89 -3.39
N ALA A 58 27.13 -30.11 -2.31
CA ALA A 58 25.83 -29.57 -1.89
C ALA A 58 25.96 -28.19 -1.20
N TYR A 59 26.53 -27.21 -1.91
CA TYR A 59 26.25 -25.81 -1.57
C TYR A 59 24.79 -25.51 -1.96
N PRO A 60 23.95 -25.02 -1.02
CA PRO A 60 22.54 -24.73 -1.32
C PRO A 60 22.42 -23.61 -2.36
N GLU A 61 21.28 -23.60 -3.05
CA GLU A 61 20.88 -22.63 -4.08
C GLU A 61 21.43 -21.22 -3.85
N LYS A 62 22.02 -20.66 -4.93
CA LYS A 62 22.51 -19.29 -5.03
C LYS A 62 21.52 -18.35 -4.33
N PRO A 63 21.94 -17.57 -3.31
CA PRO A 63 21.00 -16.80 -2.49
C PRO A 63 20.13 -15.95 -3.41
N PRO A 64 18.79 -15.95 -3.23
CA PRO A 64 17.88 -15.41 -4.20
C PRO A 64 18.27 -13.97 -4.47
N LEU A 65 18.55 -13.66 -5.74
CA LEU A 65 18.81 -12.30 -6.16
C LEU A 65 17.58 -11.48 -5.79
N ILE A 66 17.68 -10.74 -4.68
CA ILE A 66 16.85 -9.57 -4.45
C ILE A 66 17.06 -8.76 -5.73
N LYS A 67 16.03 -8.67 -6.56
CA LYS A 67 16.03 -7.77 -7.69
C LYS A 67 16.14 -6.38 -7.07
N LEU A 68 17.35 -5.83 -7.02
CA LEU A 68 17.51 -4.40 -6.83
C LEU A 68 16.76 -3.78 -7.98
N VAL A 69 15.57 -3.26 -7.68
CA VAL A 69 14.84 -2.41 -8.61
C VAL A 69 15.70 -1.17 -8.69
N GLU A 70 16.42 -1.03 -9.80
CA GLU A 70 17.31 0.10 -10.01
C GLU A 70 16.45 1.38 -9.95
N THR A 71 16.68 2.19 -8.93
CA THR A 71 15.81 3.32 -8.60
C THR A 71 16.15 4.57 -9.42
N GLY A 72 17.20 4.49 -10.25
CA GLY A 72 17.89 5.62 -10.87
C GLY A 72 18.72 6.47 -9.88
N LEU A 73 18.62 6.23 -8.57
CA LEU A 73 19.27 7.07 -7.56
C LEU A 73 20.73 6.66 -7.29
N PRO A 74 21.62 7.61 -6.98
CA PRO A 74 22.96 7.32 -6.50
C PRO A 74 22.95 6.55 -5.18
N ALA A 75 23.98 5.73 -4.95
CA ALA A 75 24.05 4.83 -3.81
C ALA A 75 23.83 5.53 -2.45
N GLY A 76 22.98 4.94 -1.61
CA GLY A 76 22.61 5.49 -0.30
C GLY A 76 21.42 6.45 -0.32
N TRP A 77 20.79 6.69 -1.46
CA TRP A 77 19.53 7.45 -1.57
C TRP A 77 18.32 6.54 -1.81
N GLU A 78 17.20 6.85 -1.16
CA GLU A 78 15.91 6.15 -1.27
C GLU A 78 14.75 7.15 -1.43
N VAL A 79 13.60 6.68 -1.94
CA VAL A 79 12.39 7.49 -2.02
C VAL A 79 11.46 7.20 -0.85
N ARG A 80 10.94 8.26 -0.24
CA ARG A 80 9.96 8.23 0.85
C ARG A 80 8.75 9.09 0.51
N HIS A 81 7.63 8.86 1.18
CA HIS A 81 6.42 9.66 1.03
C HIS A 81 6.22 10.61 2.22
N SER A 82 5.71 11.80 1.94
CA SER A 82 5.37 12.81 2.96
C SER A 82 4.03 12.51 3.64
N ASN A 83 4.01 12.40 4.97
CA ASN A 83 2.82 12.01 5.76
C ASN A 83 1.55 12.84 5.50
N SER A 84 1.70 14.11 5.09
CA SER A 84 0.59 15.07 4.94
C SER A 84 0.03 15.21 3.52
N LYS A 85 0.81 14.86 2.48
CA LYS A 85 0.44 15.06 1.07
C LYS A 85 0.63 13.80 0.20
N ASN A 86 1.25 12.75 0.75
CA ASN A 86 1.71 11.56 0.03
C ASN A 86 2.51 11.89 -1.26
N LEU A 87 3.28 12.98 -1.23
CA LEU A 87 4.23 13.32 -2.29
C LEU A 87 5.56 12.60 -2.03
N PRO A 88 6.21 12.02 -3.07
CA PRO A 88 7.53 11.44 -2.95
C PRO A 88 8.59 12.52 -2.68
N TYR A 89 9.62 12.16 -1.92
CA TYR A 89 10.83 12.94 -1.68
C TYR A 89 12.03 12.00 -1.52
N TYR A 90 13.23 12.52 -1.77
CA TYR A 90 14.48 11.76 -1.70
C TYR A 90 15.09 11.91 -0.31
N PHE A 91 15.52 10.80 0.27
CA PHE A 91 16.14 10.74 1.59
C PHE A 91 17.43 9.93 1.53
N ASN A 92 18.44 10.35 2.29
CA ASN A 92 19.67 9.60 2.47
C ASN A 92 19.75 9.08 3.92
N PRO A 93 19.57 7.77 4.19
CA PRO A 93 19.61 7.23 5.54
C PRO A 93 20.95 7.36 6.25
N MET A 94 22.04 7.64 5.53
CA MET A 94 23.39 7.74 6.08
C MET A 94 23.74 9.17 6.49
N THR A 95 23.40 10.19 5.68
CA THR A 95 23.60 11.62 6.02
C THR A 95 22.40 12.25 6.75
N LYS A 96 21.23 11.59 6.74
CA LYS A 96 19.92 12.10 7.19
C LYS A 96 19.38 13.29 6.38
N GLU A 97 19.96 13.57 5.21
CA GLU A 97 19.49 14.62 4.30
C GLU A 97 18.15 14.24 3.64
N SER A 98 17.26 15.22 3.47
CA SER A 98 16.03 15.11 2.68
C SER A 98 15.91 16.26 1.66
N ARG A 99 15.39 15.96 0.47
CA ARG A 99 15.21 16.93 -0.64
C ARG A 99 14.04 16.54 -1.54
N TRP A 100 13.45 17.53 -2.23
CA TRP A 100 12.32 17.33 -3.15
C TRP A 100 12.80 17.08 -4.57
N GLU A 101 13.94 17.64 -4.93
CA GLU A 101 14.64 17.49 -6.21
C GLU A 101 15.55 16.26 -6.16
N PRO A 102 15.72 15.50 -7.26
CA PRO A 102 16.64 14.36 -7.29
C PRO A 102 18.09 14.77 -6.95
N PRO A 103 18.85 13.93 -6.23
CA PRO A 103 20.26 14.19 -5.94
C PRO A 103 21.14 14.14 -7.20
N SER A 104 22.31 14.78 -7.16
CA SER A 104 23.28 14.74 -8.26
C SER A 104 23.78 13.32 -8.53
N GLY A 105 23.97 12.97 -9.81
CA GLY A 105 24.31 11.61 -10.23
C GLY A 105 23.13 10.65 -10.36
N THR A 106 21.89 11.14 -10.25
CA THR A 106 20.68 10.39 -10.58
C THR A 106 20.58 10.13 -12.10
N ASP A 107 20.37 8.87 -12.50
CA ASP A 107 19.83 8.53 -13.82
C ASP A 107 18.35 8.91 -13.85
N THR A 108 18.02 9.96 -14.62
CA THR A 108 16.65 10.48 -14.68
C THR A 108 15.68 9.55 -15.42
N ASP A 109 16.14 8.68 -16.30
CA ASP A 109 15.26 7.82 -17.10
C ASP A 109 14.90 6.55 -16.33
N THR A 110 15.89 5.90 -15.70
CA THR A 110 15.62 4.82 -14.74
C THR A 110 14.81 5.33 -13.55
N LEU A 111 15.06 6.56 -13.05
CA LEU A 111 14.22 7.15 -12.00
C LEU A 111 12.79 7.44 -12.48
N LYS A 112 12.56 7.92 -13.71
CA LYS A 112 11.19 8.10 -14.27
C LYS A 112 10.44 6.77 -14.27
N VAL A 113 11.07 5.69 -14.74
CA VAL A 113 10.48 4.34 -14.76
C VAL A 113 10.21 3.83 -13.34
N TYR A 114 11.13 4.05 -12.40
CA TYR A 114 10.94 3.67 -11.00
C TYR A 114 9.83 4.47 -10.30
N MET A 115 9.73 5.78 -10.53
CA MET A 115 8.63 6.62 -10.03
C MET A 115 7.29 6.20 -10.64
N ALA A 116 7.24 5.97 -11.96
CA ALA A 116 6.03 5.52 -12.64
C ALA A 116 5.50 4.19 -12.07
N ASN A 117 6.37 3.20 -11.90
CA ASN A 117 6.00 1.85 -11.48
C ASN A 117 5.65 1.73 -9.98
N TYR A 118 6.23 2.56 -9.11
CA TYR A 118 6.14 2.36 -7.65
C TYR A 118 5.64 3.57 -6.84
N HIS A 119 5.69 4.80 -7.39
CA HIS A 119 5.45 6.04 -6.64
C HIS A 119 4.58 7.06 -7.39
N SER A 120 3.72 6.59 -8.32
CA SER A 120 2.82 7.42 -9.14
C SER A 120 1.73 8.13 -8.32
N GLY A 121 2.07 9.28 -7.73
CA GLY A 121 1.12 10.29 -7.26
C GLY A 121 0.42 11.03 -8.41
N PRO A 122 -0.63 11.82 -8.13
CA PRO A 122 -1.41 12.52 -9.15
C PRO A 122 -0.72 13.81 -9.64
N THR A 123 0.31 13.67 -10.47
CA THR A 123 0.90 14.76 -11.28
C THR A 123 0.85 14.40 -12.76
N SER A 124 0.36 15.32 -13.59
CA SER A 124 -0.12 15.00 -14.94
C SER A 124 0.99 14.84 -15.98
N ARG A 125 1.02 13.66 -16.62
CA ARG A 125 1.20 13.35 -18.06
C ARG A 125 2.04 14.33 -18.93
N PRO A 126 2.90 13.78 -19.80
CA PRO A 126 2.39 13.50 -21.14
C PRO A 126 2.48 12.02 -21.59
N ASP A 127 1.67 11.71 -22.61
CA ASP A 127 1.58 10.46 -23.39
C ASP A 127 1.16 9.17 -22.64
N GLY A 128 0.86 8.12 -23.43
CA GLY A 128 0.06 6.96 -23.03
C GLY A 128 0.81 5.64 -22.82
N THR A 129 0.02 4.55 -22.77
CA THR A 129 0.43 3.15 -22.53
C THR A 129 1.13 2.90 -21.19
N GLY A 130 0.35 2.56 -20.15
CA GLY A 130 0.89 2.25 -18.82
C GLY A 130 -0.11 2.10 -17.67
N GLN A 131 -1.42 2.02 -17.92
CA GLN A 131 -2.39 1.64 -16.88
C GLN A 131 -2.39 0.11 -16.73
N GLY A 132 -2.39 -0.39 -15.49
CA GLY A 132 -2.45 -1.82 -15.20
C GLY A 132 -3.61 -2.49 -15.93
N GLU A 133 -3.33 -3.55 -16.68
CA GLU A 133 -4.18 -4.04 -17.76
C GLU A 133 -5.63 -4.29 -17.31
N GLY A 134 -6.57 -3.64 -17.99
CA GLY A 134 -8.01 -3.78 -17.71
C GLY A 134 -8.55 -3.06 -16.46
N LYS A 135 -7.74 -2.31 -15.70
CA LYS A 135 -8.24 -1.48 -14.58
C LYS A 135 -8.58 -0.05 -15.00
N ILE A 136 -9.62 0.50 -14.40
CA ILE A 136 -10.06 1.90 -14.53
C ILE A 136 -10.03 2.59 -13.17
N ARG A 137 -9.97 3.91 -13.15
CA ARG A 137 -10.18 4.73 -11.94
C ARG A 137 -11.48 5.50 -12.11
N CYS A 138 -12.25 5.67 -11.04
CA CYS A 138 -13.42 6.55 -11.05
C CYS A 138 -13.58 7.30 -9.72
N SER A 139 -14.20 8.48 -9.81
CA SER A 139 -14.84 9.19 -8.70
C SER A 139 -16.35 8.93 -8.72
N HIS A 140 -17.03 9.04 -7.57
CA HIS A 140 -18.49 8.98 -7.54
C HIS A 140 -19.15 9.93 -6.52
N LEU A 141 -20.39 10.31 -6.81
CA LEU A 141 -21.32 10.98 -5.90
C LEU A 141 -22.47 10.02 -5.62
N LEU A 142 -22.48 9.42 -4.42
CA LEU A 142 -23.54 8.52 -3.95
C LEU A 142 -24.53 9.31 -3.08
N VAL A 143 -25.82 9.23 -3.41
CA VAL A 143 -26.93 9.64 -2.52
C VAL A 143 -27.74 8.42 -2.12
N LYS A 144 -28.01 8.26 -0.83
CA LYS A 144 -28.77 7.12 -0.29
C LYS A 144 -30.23 7.44 -0.06
N HIS A 145 -31.02 6.36 -0.03
CA HIS A 145 -32.44 6.32 0.29
C HIS A 145 -32.72 5.18 1.29
N LYS A 146 -33.95 5.15 1.82
CA LYS A 146 -34.43 4.18 2.82
C LYS A 146 -34.27 2.69 2.42
N GLU A 147 -34.28 2.35 1.13
CA GLU A 147 -34.05 0.97 0.66
C GLU A 147 -32.58 0.63 0.36
N SER A 148 -31.65 1.60 0.47
CA SER A 148 -30.23 1.32 0.31
C SER A 148 -29.75 0.33 1.39
N ARG A 149 -28.96 -0.70 1.02
CA ARG A 149 -28.49 -1.82 1.88
C ARG A 149 -27.87 -1.42 3.24
N ARG A 150 -27.43 -0.18 3.39
CA ARG A 150 -27.13 0.44 4.68
C ARG A 150 -27.59 1.91 4.64
N PRO A 151 -28.80 2.25 5.11
CA PRO A 151 -29.39 3.60 5.03
C PRO A 151 -28.84 4.51 6.14
N SER A 152 -27.53 4.70 6.14
CA SER A 152 -26.78 5.60 7.03
C SER A 152 -25.46 6.02 6.37
N SER A 153 -24.93 7.19 6.72
CA SER A 153 -23.68 7.71 6.17
C SER A 153 -22.82 8.38 7.25
N TRP A 154 -21.85 9.19 6.85
CA TRP A 154 -21.12 10.08 7.76
C TRP A 154 -21.81 11.44 7.92
N ARG A 155 -22.81 11.74 7.07
CA ARG A 155 -23.63 12.95 7.09
C ARG A 155 -24.85 12.79 7.99
N GLU A 156 -25.44 11.60 7.97
CA GLU A 156 -26.76 11.31 8.53
C GLU A 156 -26.80 9.89 9.11
N SER A 157 -27.29 9.75 10.36
CA SER A 157 -27.28 8.49 11.09
C SER A 157 -28.33 7.49 10.63
N GLU A 158 -29.46 7.97 10.11
CA GLU A 158 -30.60 7.19 9.62
C GLU A 158 -31.21 7.92 8.42
N ILE A 159 -31.24 7.27 7.26
CA ILE A 159 -31.60 7.90 5.98
C ILE A 159 -33.01 7.47 5.59
N THR A 160 -33.96 8.38 5.75
CA THR A 160 -35.40 8.11 5.61
C THR A 160 -35.97 8.47 4.22
N ARG A 161 -35.24 9.26 3.41
CA ARG A 161 -35.71 9.73 2.10
C ARG A 161 -36.04 8.58 1.14
N SER A 162 -37.02 8.79 0.27
CA SER A 162 -37.37 7.89 -0.83
C SER A 162 -36.26 7.80 -1.89
N LYS A 163 -36.37 6.79 -2.75
CA LYS A 163 -35.50 6.62 -3.91
C LYS A 163 -35.68 7.74 -4.91
N GLU A 164 -36.92 8.20 -5.06
CA GLU A 164 -37.35 9.27 -5.95
C GLU A 164 -36.74 10.62 -5.52
N GLU A 165 -36.75 10.92 -4.21
CA GLU A 165 -36.05 12.10 -3.66
C GLU A 165 -34.53 12.01 -3.85
N ALA A 166 -33.93 10.83 -3.64
CA ALA A 166 -32.49 10.63 -3.87
C ALA A 166 -32.11 10.82 -5.35
N ILE A 167 -32.97 10.37 -6.28
CA ILE A 167 -32.82 10.61 -7.72
C ILE A 167 -32.94 12.10 -8.04
N GLU A 168 -33.91 12.82 -7.48
CA GLU A 168 -34.11 14.24 -7.79
C GLU A 168 -32.99 15.14 -7.23
N ILE A 169 -32.51 14.87 -6.01
CA ILE A 169 -31.28 15.46 -5.46
C ILE A 169 -30.11 15.25 -6.44
N LEU A 170 -29.96 14.02 -6.92
CA LEU A 170 -28.86 13.65 -7.80
C LEU A 170 -28.97 14.25 -9.21
N ARG A 171 -30.18 14.46 -9.74
CA ARG A 171 -30.43 15.25 -10.97
C ARG A 171 -30.03 16.71 -10.80
N GLY A 172 -30.34 17.31 -9.64
CA GLY A 172 -29.90 18.65 -9.29
C GLY A 172 -28.37 18.78 -9.29
N HIS A 173 -27.66 17.76 -8.81
CA HIS A 173 -26.20 17.68 -8.92
C HIS A 173 -25.72 17.46 -10.36
N GLU A 174 -26.35 16.54 -11.11
CA GLU A 174 -26.03 16.24 -12.52
C GLU A 174 -26.10 17.50 -13.40
N ALA A 175 -27.14 18.32 -13.21
CA ALA A 175 -27.32 19.57 -13.95
C ALA A 175 -26.20 20.58 -13.67
N ARG A 176 -25.78 20.73 -12.41
CA ARG A 176 -24.72 21.66 -11.97
C ARG A 176 -23.31 21.20 -12.38
N ILE A 177 -23.11 19.89 -12.51
CA ILE A 177 -21.89 19.31 -13.09
C ILE A 177 -21.87 19.55 -14.61
N LYS A 178 -22.99 19.29 -15.30
CA LYS A 178 -23.10 19.46 -16.77
C LYS A 178 -23.06 20.91 -17.23
N SER A 179 -23.43 21.87 -16.39
CA SER A 179 -23.25 23.32 -16.66
C SER A 179 -21.81 23.81 -16.42
N GLY A 180 -20.96 23.00 -15.78
CA GLY A 180 -19.61 23.41 -15.36
C GLY A 180 -19.58 24.32 -14.13
N GLU A 181 -20.68 24.45 -13.39
CA GLU A 181 -20.76 25.26 -12.16
C GLU A 181 -19.88 24.70 -11.04
N VAL A 182 -19.77 23.37 -10.95
CA VAL A 182 -19.06 22.67 -9.88
C VAL A 182 -18.61 21.28 -10.36
N SER A 183 -17.43 20.80 -9.94
CA SER A 183 -17.00 19.43 -10.30
C SER A 183 -17.73 18.37 -9.47
N LEU A 184 -17.86 17.15 -10.01
CA LEU A 184 -18.40 16.02 -9.25
C LEU A 184 -17.60 15.78 -7.97
N GLY A 185 -16.28 15.94 -8.03
CA GLY A 185 -15.39 15.78 -6.88
C GLY A 185 -15.56 16.83 -5.77
N ASP A 186 -16.01 18.06 -6.09
CA ASP A 186 -16.33 19.07 -5.08
C ASP A 186 -17.67 18.74 -4.40
N LEU A 187 -18.72 18.43 -5.17
CA LEU A 187 -20.01 18.00 -4.62
C LEU A 187 -19.87 16.71 -3.78
N ALA A 188 -19.02 15.77 -4.20
CA ALA A 188 -18.77 14.55 -3.46
C ALA A 188 -18.22 14.81 -2.04
N MET A 189 -17.53 15.93 -1.79
CA MET A 189 -17.01 16.25 -0.45
C MET A 189 -18.10 16.63 0.56
N SER A 190 -19.16 17.33 0.13
CA SER A 190 -20.25 17.77 1.04
C SER A 190 -21.51 16.90 0.95
N GLU A 191 -21.80 16.33 -0.23
CA GLU A 191 -23.08 15.68 -0.54
C GLU A 191 -23.05 14.14 -0.54
N SER A 192 -21.89 13.50 -0.75
CA SER A 192 -21.84 12.05 -0.93
C SER A 192 -21.99 11.29 0.40
N ASP A 193 -22.95 10.35 0.45
CA ASP A 193 -23.15 9.41 1.55
C ASP A 193 -22.09 8.29 1.63
N CYS A 194 -21.08 8.31 0.75
CA CYS A 194 -19.94 7.41 0.77
C CYS A 194 -18.75 8.00 1.55
N SER A 195 -17.92 7.14 2.15
CA SER A 195 -16.68 7.57 2.83
C SER A 195 -15.61 8.10 1.87
N SER A 196 -15.74 7.84 0.56
CA SER A 196 -14.93 8.43 -0.52
C SER A 196 -15.11 9.95 -0.64
N ALA A 197 -16.14 10.55 -0.02
CA ALA A 197 -16.30 12.00 0.11
C ALA A 197 -15.01 12.71 0.56
N ARG A 198 -14.30 12.12 1.52
CA ARG A 198 -13.01 12.61 2.06
C ARG A 198 -11.86 12.62 1.03
N LYS A 199 -12.07 12.02 -0.15
CA LYS A 199 -11.15 11.95 -1.28
C LYS A 199 -11.78 12.52 -2.57
N ARG A 200 -12.73 13.45 -2.49
CA ARG A 200 -13.46 13.99 -3.66
C ARG A 200 -14.20 12.91 -4.46
N GLY A 201 -14.72 11.89 -3.77
CA GLY A 201 -15.44 10.77 -4.39
C GLY A 201 -14.54 9.67 -4.98
N ASP A 202 -13.21 9.83 -5.02
CA ASP A 202 -12.25 8.88 -5.61
C ASP A 202 -12.33 7.49 -4.97
N LEU A 203 -12.55 6.48 -5.80
CA LEU A 203 -12.52 5.06 -5.44
C LEU A 203 -11.15 4.39 -5.70
N GLY A 204 -10.22 5.09 -6.37
CA GLY A 204 -8.97 4.51 -6.84
C GLY A 204 -9.15 3.60 -8.06
N PHE A 205 -8.12 2.81 -8.38
CA PHE A 205 -8.15 1.89 -9.52
C PHE A 205 -8.83 0.57 -9.18
N PHE A 206 -9.84 0.18 -9.95
CA PHE A 206 -10.53 -1.10 -9.85
C PHE A 206 -10.63 -1.82 -11.20
N GLY A 207 -10.72 -3.16 -11.14
CA GLY A 207 -10.95 -4.06 -12.26
C GLY A 207 -12.38 -4.59 -12.28
N ARG A 208 -12.67 -5.52 -13.20
CA ARG A 208 -13.95 -6.22 -13.24
C ARG A 208 -14.10 -7.21 -12.07
N GLY A 209 -15.31 -7.31 -11.53
CA GLY A 209 -15.64 -8.10 -10.33
C GLY A 209 -15.32 -7.41 -8.99
N GLU A 210 -14.74 -6.20 -9.00
CA GLU A 210 -14.36 -5.48 -7.77
C GLU A 210 -15.44 -4.49 -7.29
N MET A 211 -16.51 -4.27 -8.06
CA MET A 211 -17.62 -3.35 -7.76
C MET A 211 -18.99 -4.04 -7.91
N GLN A 212 -20.08 -3.35 -7.51
CA GLN A 212 -21.44 -3.78 -7.85
C GLN A 212 -21.64 -3.72 -9.38
N LYS A 213 -22.37 -4.69 -9.94
CA LYS A 213 -22.42 -4.90 -11.39
C LYS A 213 -22.93 -3.68 -12.15
N GLU A 214 -23.96 -3.03 -11.63
CA GLU A 214 -24.61 -1.87 -12.23
C GLU A 214 -23.67 -0.65 -12.24
N PHE A 215 -22.85 -0.51 -11.18
CA PHE A 215 -21.79 0.49 -11.09
C PHE A 215 -20.63 0.17 -12.05
N GLU A 216 -20.22 -1.10 -12.14
CA GLU A 216 -19.15 -1.55 -13.03
C GLU A 216 -19.51 -1.36 -14.51
N ASP A 217 -20.67 -1.87 -14.93
CA ASP A 217 -21.12 -1.80 -16.33
C ASP A 217 -21.18 -0.34 -16.81
N ALA A 218 -21.67 0.57 -15.96
CA ALA A 218 -21.67 2.00 -16.24
C ALA A 218 -20.26 2.59 -16.27
N ALA A 219 -19.43 2.34 -15.24
CA ALA A 219 -18.09 2.91 -15.12
C ALA A 219 -17.15 2.47 -16.27
N PHE A 220 -17.23 1.21 -16.71
CA PHE A 220 -16.45 0.71 -17.84
C PHE A 220 -16.96 1.19 -19.21
N ALA A 221 -18.21 1.65 -19.30
CA ALA A 221 -18.77 2.26 -20.52
C ALA A 221 -18.38 3.75 -20.68
N LEU A 222 -17.96 4.43 -19.60
CA LEU A 222 -17.48 5.82 -19.66
C LEU A 222 -16.13 5.93 -20.37
N GLN A 223 -15.92 7.03 -21.10
CA GLN A 223 -14.60 7.51 -21.49
C GLN A 223 -13.94 8.29 -20.33
N PRO A 224 -12.60 8.40 -20.25
CA PRO A 224 -11.95 9.27 -19.29
C PRO A 224 -12.39 10.74 -19.45
N GLY A 225 -12.71 11.42 -18.36
CA GLY A 225 -13.33 12.74 -18.32
C GLY A 225 -14.85 12.76 -18.50
N GLN A 226 -15.50 11.60 -18.69
CA GLN A 226 -16.94 11.51 -18.87
C GLN A 226 -17.67 11.25 -17.54
N VAL A 227 -18.80 11.93 -17.35
CA VAL A 227 -19.74 11.69 -16.25
C VAL A 227 -20.93 10.84 -16.74
N SER A 228 -21.38 9.88 -15.93
CA SER A 228 -22.54 9.04 -16.21
C SER A 228 -23.88 9.79 -16.07
N GLY A 229 -24.96 9.16 -16.55
CA GLY A 229 -26.29 9.42 -15.98
C GLY A 229 -26.42 8.79 -14.59
N ILE A 230 -27.61 8.86 -13.99
CA ILE A 230 -27.87 8.24 -12.68
C ILE A 230 -27.82 6.71 -12.78
N VAL A 231 -26.96 6.09 -11.96
CA VAL A 231 -26.79 4.64 -11.82
C VAL A 231 -27.38 4.18 -10.50
N ASP A 232 -28.25 3.18 -10.54
CA ASP A 232 -28.93 2.60 -9.38
C ASP A 232 -28.22 1.32 -8.91
N THR A 233 -28.00 1.17 -7.60
CA THR A 233 -27.35 -0.01 -7.01
C THR A 233 -27.95 -0.32 -5.63
N ALA A 234 -27.65 -1.50 -5.07
CA ALA A 234 -28.03 -1.81 -3.69
C ALA A 234 -27.33 -0.90 -2.64
N SER A 235 -26.36 -0.05 -3.02
CA SER A 235 -25.79 0.98 -2.14
C SER A 235 -26.56 2.31 -2.13
N GLY A 236 -27.45 2.55 -3.09
CA GLY A 236 -28.09 3.84 -3.39
C GLY A 236 -27.87 4.27 -4.84
N VAL A 237 -28.14 5.53 -5.15
CA VAL A 237 -28.01 6.10 -6.51
C VAL A 237 -26.72 6.90 -6.68
N HIS A 238 -26.10 6.81 -7.84
CA HIS A 238 -24.75 7.31 -8.11
C HIS A 238 -24.66 8.15 -9.40
N LEU A 239 -23.86 9.21 -9.37
CA LEU A 239 -23.13 9.70 -10.55
C LEU A 239 -21.70 9.19 -10.49
N ILE A 240 -21.13 8.83 -11.65
CA ILE A 240 -19.78 8.27 -11.80
C ILE A 240 -19.00 9.14 -12.78
N GLU A 241 -17.74 9.44 -12.47
CA GLU A 241 -16.77 10.15 -13.33
C GLU A 241 -15.51 9.28 -13.47
N ARG A 242 -14.94 9.15 -14.68
CA ARG A 242 -13.78 8.28 -14.99
C ARG A 242 -12.50 9.06 -15.30
#